data_AF-A0AAD7RB04-F1
#
_entry.id   AF-A0AAD7RB04-F1
#
_cell.length_a   1.000
_cell.length_b   1.000
_cell.length_c   1.000
_cell.angle_alpha   90.00
_cell.angle_beta   90.00
_cell.angle_gamma   90.00
#
_symmetry.space_group_name_H-M   'P 1'
#
loop_
_entity.id
_entity.type
_entity.pdbx_description
1 polymer ?
#
loop_
_entity_poly.entity_id
_entity_poly.type
_entity_poly.pdbx_seq_one_letter_code
_entity_poly.pdbx_strand_id
1 'polypeptide(L)'
;MFKTNNNNLDDYADAVTSYISFCEETCIPTRAVYKFNNCKLWSSAELGKLRTNKEEAYRSGDRDAYKTSKYALNKAVKTAKRRYKVKLEQRFSTNDCSFIWRGLQTITNYKPKPVNATADPLLPNQINTFY
;
A
#
# COMPACT_ATOMS: atom_id res chain seq x y z
N MET A 1 -21.69 -11.16 37.59
CA MET A 1 -23.08 -10.84 37.98
C MET A 1 -23.10 -9.38 38.42
N PHE A 2 -23.41 -8.43 37.53
CA PHE A 2 -23.39 -7.00 37.86
C PHE A 2 -24.75 -6.64 38.47
N LYS A 3 -24.80 -6.47 39.79
CA LYS A 3 -25.95 -5.88 40.49
C LYS A 3 -25.77 -4.36 40.45
N THR A 4 -26.61 -3.66 39.69
CA THR A 4 -26.69 -2.20 39.75
C THR A 4 -27.96 -1.81 40.49
N ASN A 5 -27.83 -1.58 41.79
CA ASN A 5 -28.71 -0.67 42.49
C ASN A 5 -27.94 0.65 42.57
N ASN A 6 -28.28 1.63 41.72
CA ASN A 6 -28.05 3.06 41.98
C ASN A 6 -28.73 3.92 40.89
N ASN A 7 -29.47 4.92 41.35
CA ASN A 7 -30.39 5.78 40.60
C ASN A 7 -29.70 6.88 39.79
N ASN A 8 -28.53 6.59 39.18
CA ASN A 8 -27.77 7.58 38.42
C ASN A 8 -27.67 7.15 36.95
N LEU A 9 -28.26 7.95 36.06
CA LEU A 9 -28.28 7.70 34.61
C LEU A 9 -26.86 7.61 34.03
N ASP A 10 -25.95 8.42 34.57
CA ASP A 10 -24.55 8.48 34.15
C ASP A 10 -23.82 7.16 34.42
N ASP A 11 -24.00 6.58 35.60
CA ASP A 11 -23.39 5.30 35.98
C ASP A 11 -23.87 4.15 35.07
N TYR A 12 -25.15 4.17 34.67
CA TYR A 12 -25.69 3.18 33.73
C TYR A 12 -25.14 3.37 32.32
N ALA A 13 -25.06 4.61 31.84
CA ALA A 13 -24.49 4.93 30.53
C ALA A 13 -23.01 4.54 30.45
N ASP A 14 -22.25 4.78 31.52
CA ASP A 14 -20.83 4.42 31.61
C ASP A 14 -20.63 2.89 31.63
N ALA A 15 -21.45 2.16 32.39
CA ALA A 15 -21.42 0.70 32.43
C ALA A 15 -21.75 0.07 31.05
N VAL A 16 -22.76 0.58 30.35
CA VAL A 16 -23.13 0.09 29.01
C VAL A 16 -22.05 0.41 27.99
N THR A 17 -21.50 1.64 28.01
CA THR A 17 -20.44 2.05 27.09
C THR A 17 -19.17 1.22 27.31
N SER A 18 -18.79 1.00 28.56
CA SER A 18 -17.67 0.14 28.93
C SER A 18 -17.85 -1.29 28.43
N TYR A 19 -19.06 -1.84 28.51
CA TYR A 19 -19.34 -3.18 28.00
C TYR A 19 -19.29 -3.26 26.47
N ILE A 20 -19.72 -2.22 25.75
CA ILE A 20 -19.60 -2.14 24.29
C ILE A 20 -18.12 -2.11 23.90
N SER A 21 -17.30 -1.25 24.51
CA SER A 21 -15.85 -1.19 24.26
C SER A 21 -15.17 -2.53 24.53
N PHE A 22 -15.54 -3.21 25.62
CA PHE A 22 -15.06 -4.56 25.91
C PHE A 22 -15.43 -5.56 24.80
N CYS A 23 -16.68 -5.51 24.30
CA CYS A 23 -17.11 -6.36 23.19
C CYS A 23 -16.34 -6.04 21.91
N GLU A 24 -16.06 -4.77 21.62
CA GLU A 24 -15.26 -4.37 20.45
C GLU A 24 -13.83 -4.90 20.55
N GLU A 25 -13.16 -4.73 21.69
CA GLU A 25 -11.79 -5.19 21.91
C GLU A 25 -11.68 -6.73 21.90
N THR A 26 -12.69 -7.42 22.45
CA THR A 26 -12.68 -8.89 22.56
C THR A 26 -13.10 -9.57 21.25
N CYS A 27 -14.07 -9.03 20.52
CA CYS A 27 -14.63 -9.66 19.33
C CYS A 27 -13.97 -9.21 18.02
N ILE A 28 -13.37 -8.00 17.97
CA ILE A 28 -12.77 -7.46 16.76
C ILE A 28 -11.25 -7.66 16.82
N PRO A 29 -10.67 -8.59 16.01
CA PRO A 29 -9.23 -8.79 16.02
C PRO A 29 -8.51 -7.57 15.43
N THR A 30 -7.60 -6.98 16.21
CA THR A 30 -6.69 -5.93 15.73
C THR A 30 -5.80 -6.49 14.62
N ARG A 31 -5.97 -5.99 13.39
CA ARG A 31 -5.20 -6.44 12.23
C ARG A 31 -4.12 -5.45 11.86
N ALA A 32 -2.86 -5.89 11.87
CA ALA A 32 -1.76 -5.12 11.33
C ALA A 32 -1.96 -4.92 9.80
N VAL A 33 -2.00 -3.68 9.35
CA VAL A 33 -2.05 -3.34 7.91
C VAL A 33 -0.62 -3.26 7.39
N TYR A 34 -0.20 -4.29 6.64
CA TYR A 34 1.11 -4.31 6.02
C TYR A 34 1.12 -3.49 4.72
N LYS A 35 2.08 -2.58 4.60
CA LYS A 35 2.37 -1.84 3.37
C LYS A 35 3.42 -2.60 2.56
N PHE A 36 2.99 -3.38 1.58
CA PHE A 36 3.89 -4.19 0.75
C PHE A 36 4.79 -3.33 -0.15
N ASN A 37 5.98 -3.84 -0.48
CA ASN A 37 6.92 -3.21 -1.43
C ASN A 37 6.36 -3.06 -2.86
N ASN A 38 5.22 -3.70 -3.19
CA ASN A 38 4.47 -3.44 -4.41
C ASN A 38 3.59 -2.17 -4.32
N CYS A 39 3.89 -1.26 -3.37
CA CYS A 39 3.38 0.09 -3.46
C CYS A 39 3.76 0.65 -4.81
N LYS A 40 2.77 1.18 -5.52
CA LYS A 40 2.98 1.80 -6.83
C LYS A 40 4.20 2.71 -6.75
N LEU A 41 5.17 2.55 -7.64
CA LEU A 41 6.50 3.18 -7.55
C LEU A 41 6.48 4.72 -7.53
N TRP A 42 5.33 5.34 -7.85
CA TRP A 42 5.07 6.76 -7.69
C TRP A 42 4.54 7.17 -6.30
N SER A 43 4.34 6.22 -5.38
CA SER A 43 3.85 6.44 -4.02
C SER A 43 4.97 7.03 -3.15
N SER A 44 4.79 8.28 -2.72
CA SER A 44 5.69 8.98 -1.79
C SER A 44 5.08 9.03 -0.39
N ALA A 45 5.92 9.23 0.64
CA ALA A 45 5.48 9.52 2.01
C ALA A 45 4.58 10.76 2.07
N GLU A 46 4.83 11.77 1.23
CA GLU A 46 4.00 12.97 1.13
C GLU A 46 2.56 12.65 0.67
N LEU A 47 2.40 11.74 -0.30
CA LEU A 47 1.07 11.27 -0.71
C LEU A 47 0.37 10.51 0.41
N GLY A 48 1.14 9.83 1.26
CA GLY A 48 0.64 9.22 2.50
C GLY A 48 0.05 10.27 3.44
N LYS A 49 0.79 11.34 3.73
CA LYS A 49 0.32 12.46 4.56
C LYS A 49 -0.95 13.10 3.98
N LEU A 50 -0.97 13.42 2.68
CA LEU A 50 -2.16 13.98 2.03
C LEU A 50 -3.37 13.05 2.08
N ARG A 51 -3.16 11.72 2.04
CA ARG A 51 -4.23 10.75 2.24
C ARG A 51 -4.76 10.80 3.66
N THR A 52 -3.88 10.79 4.66
CA THR A 52 -4.26 10.89 6.08
C THR A 52 -5.05 12.17 6.35
N ASN A 53 -4.56 13.33 5.91
CA ASN A 53 -5.27 14.61 6.08
C ASN A 53 -6.67 14.60 5.45
N LYS A 54 -6.84 13.94 4.30
CA LYS A 54 -8.16 13.77 3.67
C LYS A 54 -9.09 12.89 4.53
N GLU A 55 -8.57 11.81 5.12
CA GLU A 55 -9.36 10.96 6.02
C GLU A 55 -9.73 11.69 7.31
N GLU A 56 -8.81 12.48 7.87
CA GLU A 56 -9.06 13.32 9.05
C GLU A 56 -10.13 14.38 8.76
N ALA A 57 -10.04 15.09 7.64
CA ALA A 57 -11.05 16.06 7.22
C ALA A 57 -12.41 15.40 6.90
N TYR A 58 -12.42 14.13 6.48
CA TYR A 58 -13.66 13.38 6.32
C TYR A 58 -14.28 13.04 7.68
N ARG A 59 -13.47 12.59 8.64
CA ARG A 59 -13.92 12.25 10.00
C ARG A 59 -14.39 13.46 10.80
N SER A 60 -13.83 14.65 10.56
CA SER A 60 -14.28 15.88 11.22
C SER A 60 -15.64 16.39 10.73
N GLY A 61 -16.15 15.90 9.60
CA GLY A 61 -17.42 16.34 9.02
C GLY A 61 -17.36 17.69 8.28
N ASP A 62 -16.20 18.35 8.25
CA ASP A 62 -15.99 19.61 7.53
C ASP A 62 -15.91 19.35 6.00
N ARG A 63 -16.97 19.76 5.30
CA ARG A 63 -17.08 19.55 3.84
C ARG A 63 -16.05 20.35 3.04
N ASP A 64 -15.71 21.56 3.47
CA ASP A 64 -14.80 22.43 2.73
C ASP A 64 -13.34 22.02 2.93
N ALA A 65 -12.97 21.64 4.16
CA ALA A 65 -11.66 21.04 4.43
C ALA A 65 -11.50 19.71 3.69
N TYR A 66 -12.55 18.87 3.66
CA TYR A 66 -12.53 17.62 2.90
C TYR A 66 -12.34 17.87 1.40
N LYS A 67 -13.10 18.81 0.82
CA LYS A 67 -13.01 19.18 -0.60
C LYS A 67 -11.59 19.64 -0.93
N THR A 68 -11.02 20.53 -0.14
CA THR A 68 -9.67 21.05 -0.32
C THR A 68 -8.61 19.94 -0.26
N SER A 69 -8.67 19.11 0.78
CA SER A 69 -7.75 17.97 0.96
C SER A 69 -7.86 16.94 -0.16
N LYS A 70 -9.08 16.67 -0.64
CA LYS A 70 -9.34 15.79 -1.79
C LYS A 70 -8.71 16.33 -3.07
N TYR A 71 -8.84 17.63 -3.36
CA TYR A 71 -8.21 18.24 -4.54
C TYR A 71 -6.69 18.24 -4.43
N ALA A 72 -6.13 18.56 -3.26
CA ALA A 72 -4.70 18.53 -3.01
C ALA A 72 -4.11 17.14 -3.26
N LEU A 73 -4.75 16.08 -2.71
CA LEU A 73 -4.35 14.70 -2.93
C LEU A 73 -4.39 14.32 -4.42
N ASN A 74 -5.49 14.64 -5.11
CA ASN A 74 -5.63 14.34 -6.53
C ASN A 74 -4.57 15.02 -7.40
N LYS A 75 -4.27 16.29 -7.12
CA LYS A 75 -3.21 17.04 -7.80
C LYS A 75 -1.85 16.39 -7.57
N ALA A 76 -1.53 16.06 -6.32
CA ALA A 76 -0.27 15.41 -5.97
C ALA A 76 -0.11 14.02 -6.63
N VAL A 77 -1.18 13.21 -6.66
CA VAL A 77 -1.18 11.91 -7.35
C VAL A 77 -0.94 12.06 -8.85
N LYS A 78 -1.60 13.02 -9.51
CA LYS A 78 -1.37 13.30 -10.94
C LYS A 78 0.09 13.68 -11.21
N THR A 79 0.64 14.58 -10.40
CA THR A 79 2.04 15.01 -10.51
C THR A 79 3.01 13.85 -10.28
N ALA A 80 2.80 13.04 -9.25
CA ALA A 80 3.65 11.90 -8.94
C ALA A 80 3.65 10.86 -10.08
N LYS A 81 2.47 10.54 -10.63
CA LYS A 81 2.36 9.66 -11.81
C LYS A 81 3.09 10.24 -13.02
N ARG A 82 2.96 11.55 -13.29
CA ARG A 82 3.65 12.21 -14.41
C ARG A 82 5.17 12.15 -14.25
N ARG A 83 5.69 12.47 -13.06
CA ARG A 83 7.12 12.38 -12.75
C ARG A 83 7.65 10.96 -12.96
N TYR A 84 6.91 9.96 -12.48
CA TYR A 84 7.28 8.57 -12.68
C TYR A 84 7.25 8.16 -14.16
N LYS A 85 6.24 8.58 -14.92
CA LYS A 85 6.17 8.37 -16.37
C LYS A 85 7.40 8.93 -17.09
N VAL A 86 7.77 10.19 -16.82
CA VAL A 86 8.96 10.83 -17.43
C VAL A 86 10.23 10.05 -17.08
N LYS A 87 10.41 9.69 -15.80
CA LYS A 87 11.56 8.89 -15.35
C LYS A 87 11.61 7.52 -16.03
N LEU A 88 10.44 6.93 -16.31
CA LEU A 88 10.35 5.66 -17.01
C LEU A 88 10.72 5.81 -18.49
N GLU A 89 10.16 6.81 -19.18
CA GLU A 89 10.45 7.12 -20.59
C GLU A 89 11.94 7.41 -20.81
N GLN A 90 12.59 8.15 -19.90
CA GLN A 90 14.03 8.41 -19.95
C GLN A 90 14.88 7.13 -19.98
N ARG A 91 14.41 6.03 -19.34
CA ARG A 91 15.13 4.74 -19.38
C ARG A 91 15.08 4.06 -20.74
N PHE A 92 14.11 4.43 -21.58
CA PHE A 92 13.96 3.89 -22.94
C PHE A 92 14.54 4.81 -24.01
N SER A 93 14.96 6.03 -23.66
CA SER A 93 15.54 6.99 -24.61
C SER A 93 17.02 6.72 -24.91
N THR A 94 17.70 5.91 -24.11
CA THR A 94 19.09 5.50 -24.31
C THR A 94 19.17 4.28 -25.22
N ASN A 95 20.09 4.26 -26.17
CA ASN A 95 20.34 3.12 -27.06
C ASN A 95 21.08 1.94 -26.37
N ASP A 96 20.88 1.80 -25.05
CA ASP A 96 21.48 0.76 -24.21
C ASP A 96 20.42 -0.29 -23.83
N CYS A 97 20.53 -1.46 -24.45
CA CYS A 97 19.66 -2.61 -24.18
C CYS A 97 19.63 -3.04 -22.71
N SER A 98 20.74 -2.87 -21.97
CA SER A 98 20.80 -3.23 -20.55
C SER A 98 19.90 -2.33 -19.71
N PHE A 99 19.85 -1.05 -20.07
CA PHE A 99 19.03 -0.06 -19.38
C PHE A 99 17.53 -0.25 -19.67
N ILE A 100 17.20 -0.59 -20.92
CA ILE A 100 15.84 -0.99 -21.34
C ILE A 100 15.38 -2.23 -20.58
N TRP A 101 16.21 -3.27 -20.49
CA TRP A 101 15.87 -4.51 -19.79
C TRP A 101 15.62 -4.29 -18.30
N ARG A 102 16.46 -3.48 -17.63
CA ARG A 102 16.23 -3.06 -16.23
C ARG A 102 14.91 -2.28 -16.08
N GLY A 103 14.57 -1.46 -17.07
CA GLY A 103 13.28 -0.77 -17.16
C GLY A 103 12.11 -1.75 -17.21
N LEU A 104 12.16 -2.74 -18.10
CA LEU A 104 11.15 -3.79 -18.23
C LEU A 104 11.00 -4.62 -16.95
N GLN A 105 12.11 -5.01 -16.34
CA GLN A 105 12.11 -5.71 -15.04
C GLN A 105 11.42 -4.88 -13.95
N THR A 106 11.65 -3.56 -13.93
CA THR A 106 11.00 -2.65 -12.98
C THR A 106 9.48 -2.59 -13.21
N ILE A 107 9.02 -2.58 -14.47
CA ILE A 107 7.58 -2.51 -14.81
C ILE A 107 6.87 -3.82 -14.46
N THR A 108 7.47 -4.95 -14.82
CA THR A 108 6.89 -6.28 -14.62
C THR A 108 7.11 -6.81 -13.21
N ASN A 109 7.91 -6.12 -12.39
CA ASN A 109 8.43 -6.61 -11.11
C ASN A 109 9.07 -7.99 -11.27
N TYR A 110 9.69 -8.25 -12.43
CA TYR A 110 10.35 -9.51 -12.72
C TYR A 110 11.55 -9.67 -11.80
N LYS A 111 11.51 -10.72 -10.99
CA LYS A 111 12.66 -11.15 -10.19
C LYS A 111 13.27 -12.35 -10.91
N PRO A 112 14.54 -12.27 -11.35
CA PRO A 112 15.19 -13.43 -11.90
C PRO A 112 15.11 -14.56 -10.87
N LYS A 113 14.71 -15.76 -11.32
CA LYS A 113 14.78 -16.95 -10.48
C LYS A 113 16.24 -17.07 -9.99
N PRO A 114 16.48 -17.37 -8.70
CA PRO A 114 17.81 -17.77 -8.29
C PRO A 114 18.22 -18.92 -9.20
N VAL A 115 19.42 -18.82 -9.78
CA VAL A 115 20.01 -19.93 -10.53
C VAL A 115 20.20 -21.03 -9.51
N ASN A 116 19.27 -21.99 -9.45
CA ASN A 116 19.56 -23.26 -8.80
C ASN A 116 20.72 -23.83 -9.61
N ALA A 117 21.89 -23.93 -8.99
CA ALA A 117 23.13 -24.43 -9.58
C ALA A 117 23.08 -25.95 -9.81
N THR A 118 22.04 -26.41 -10.51
CA THR A 118 21.81 -27.79 -10.95
C THR A 118 21.38 -27.78 -12.42
N ALA A 119 21.91 -26.84 -13.21
CA ALA A 119 21.86 -26.95 -14.66
C ALA A 119 23.02 -27.87 -15.05
N ASP A 120 22.70 -29.10 -15.44
CA ASP A 120 23.68 -30.05 -15.96
C ASP A 120 24.44 -29.37 -17.12
N PRO A 121 25.77 -29.14 -17.01
CA PRO A 121 26.54 -28.47 -18.04
C PRO A 121 26.58 -29.24 -19.37
N LEU A 122 26.18 -30.52 -19.37
CA LEU A 122 26.07 -31.36 -20.57
C LEU A 122 24.69 -31.30 -21.25
N LEU A 123 23.69 -30.68 -20.61
CA LEU A 123 22.32 -30.58 -21.13
C LEU A 123 22.25 -29.96 -22.55
N PRO A 124 22.99 -28.88 -22.88
CA PRO A 124 22.97 -28.34 -24.24
C PRO A 124 23.47 -29.35 -25.29
N ASN A 125 24.46 -30.17 -24.94
CA ASN A 125 24.99 -31.20 -25.84
C ASN A 125 24.00 -32.35 -26.03
N GLN A 126 23.25 -32.73 -24.98
CA GLN A 126 22.20 -33.76 -25.04
C GLN A 126 21.02 -33.33 -25.93
N ILE A 127 20.68 -32.04 -25.96
CA ILE A 127 19.61 -31.51 -26.80
C ILE A 127 20.07 -31.40 -28.27
N ASN A 128 21.37 -31.19 -28.51
CA ASN A 128 21.93 -31.12 -29.86
C ASN A 128 22.05 -32.48 -30.56
N THR A 129 21.90 -33.59 -29.84
CA THR A 129 21.89 -34.96 -30.42
C THR A 129 20.62 -35.31 -31.21
N PHE A 130 19.70 -34.36 -31.39
CA PHE A 130 18.44 -34.56 -32.12
C PHE A 130 18.53 -34.33 -33.65
N TYR A 131 19.71 -34.00 -34.19
CA TYR A 131 19.98 -33.95 -35.64
C TYR A 131 21.11 -34.90 -36.02
#